data_AF-A0A7C6E1H9-F1
#
_entry.id   AF-A0A7C6E1H9-F1
#
_cell.length_a   1.000
_cell.length_b   1.000
_cell.length_c   1.000
_cell.angle_alpha   90.00
_cell.angle_beta   90.00
_cell.angle_gamma   90.00
#
_symmetry.space_group_name_H-M   'P 1'
#
loop_
_entity.id
_entity.type
_entity.pdbx_description
1 polymer ?
#
loop_
_entity_poly.entity_id
_entity_poly.type
_entity_poly.pdbx_seq_one_letter_code
_entity_poly.pdbx_strand_id
1 'polypeptide(L)' 'MVDEWVVVGPHEYLLEKADLDDLEKKVYEVLKAGKHMPVSKIWQAAPCHLWELDAVLKRLRDKGLVAEE' A
#
# COMPACT_ATOMS: atom_id res chain seq x y z
N MET A 1 -6.10 22.04 -31.47
CA MET A 1 -5.41 22.34 -30.21
C MET A 1 -5.29 21.02 -29.48
N VAL A 2 -4.08 20.50 -29.36
CA VAL A 2 -3.86 19.28 -28.56
C VAL A 2 -3.72 19.81 -27.14
N ASP A 3 -4.74 19.61 -26.30
CA ASP A 3 -4.54 19.75 -24.85
C ASP A 3 -3.37 18.83 -24.52
N GLU A 4 -2.25 19.42 -24.12
CA GLU A 4 -1.04 18.68 -23.77
C GLU A 4 -1.40 17.75 -22.62
N TRP A 5 -1.38 16.44 -22.89
CA TRP A 5 -1.53 15.42 -21.87
C TRP A 5 -0.29 15.47 -20.97
N VAL A 6 -0.30 16.40 -20.01
CA VAL A 6 0.81 16.60 -19.08
C VAL A 6 0.81 15.46 -18.07
N VAL A 7 1.75 14.54 -18.25
CA VAL A 7 2.08 13.53 -17.23
C VAL A 7 2.94 14.22 -16.18
N VAL A 8 2.35 14.54 -15.03
CA VAL A 8 3.10 15.03 -13.88
C VAL A 8 3.97 13.88 -13.36
N GLY A 9 5.22 14.18 -12.99
CA GLY A 9 6.19 13.17 -12.55
C GLY A 9 5.67 12.26 -11.43
N PRO A 10 6.40 11.17 -11.12
CA PRO A 10 5.97 10.21 -10.11
C PRO A 10 5.61 10.93 -8.80
N HIS A 11 4.46 10.57 -8.21
CA HIS A 11 4.04 11.08 -6.91
C HIS A 11 5.20 10.92 -5.92
N GLU A 12 5.39 11.86 -4.98
CA GLU A 12 6.52 11.83 -4.02
C GLU A 12 6.67 10.50 -3.26
N TYR A 13 5.57 9.76 -3.07
CA TYR A 13 5.51 8.43 -2.46
C TYR A 13 6.02 7.28 -3.36
N LEU A 14 6.30 7.55 -4.64
CA LEU A 14 6.90 6.60 -5.59
C LEU A 14 8.44 6.59 -5.55
N LEU A 15 9.06 7.40 -4.68
CA LEU A 15 10.52 7.52 -4.61
C LEU A 15 11.16 6.46 -3.70
N GLU A 16 10.43 5.93 -2.72
CA GLU A 16 10.91 4.88 -1.81
C GLU A 16 10.38 3.52 -2.25
N LYS A 17 11.30 2.58 -2.53
CA LYS A 17 10.96 1.17 -2.70
C LYS A 17 10.96 0.51 -1.34
N ALA A 18 9.89 -0.21 -1.01
CA ALA A 18 9.84 -1.01 0.20
C ALA A 18 10.17 -2.48 -0.11
N ASP A 19 10.99 -3.12 0.73
CA ASP A 19 11.09 -4.57 0.70
C ASP A 19 9.72 -5.17 1.08
N LEU A 20 9.22 -6.11 0.28
CA LEU A 20 7.87 -6.65 0.47
C LEU A 20 7.71 -7.42 1.78
N ASP A 21 8.76 -8.05 2.29
CA ASP A 21 8.67 -8.85 3.51
C ASP A 21 8.63 -7.95 4.75
N ASP A 22 9.39 -6.85 4.73
CA ASP A 22 9.32 -5.83 5.79
C ASP A 22 8.04 -5.00 5.71
N LEU A 23 7.57 -4.69 4.50
CA LEU A 23 6.28 -4.04 4.29
C LEU A 23 5.14 -4.93 4.80
N GLU A 24 5.18 -6.24 4.56
CA GLU A 24 4.17 -7.17 5.04
C GLU A 24 4.07 -7.17 6.57
N LYS A 25 5.20 -7.23 7.28
CA LYS A 25 5.23 -7.13 8.75
C LYS A 25 4.63 -5.81 9.23
N LYS A 26 5.02 -4.70 8.59
CA LYS A 26 4.54 -3.36 8.97
C LYS A 26 3.03 -3.20 8.76
N VAL A 27 2.53 -3.64 7.61
CA VAL A 27 1.09 -3.62 7.29
C VAL A 27 0.30 -4.50 8.24
N TYR A 28 0.83 -5.69 8.58
CA TYR A 28 0.20 -6.59 9.54
C TYR A 28 0.08 -5.96 10.94
N GLU A 29 1.14 -5.33 11.46
CA GLU A 29 1.10 -4.66 12.77
C GLU A 29 0.14 -3.46 12.78
N VAL A 30 0.07 -2.69 11.68
CA VAL A 30 -0.89 -1.59 11.52
C VAL A 30 -2.32 -2.11 11.58
N LEU A 31 -2.64 -3.19 10.86
CA LEU A 31 -3.97 -3.80 10.85
C LEU A 31 -4.33 -4.46 12.18
N LYS A 32 -3.36 -5.05 12.88
CA LYS A 32 -3.55 -5.61 14.22
C LYS A 32 -3.93 -4.54 15.25
N ALA A 33 -3.36 -3.33 15.11
CA ALA A 33 -3.71 -2.18 15.94
C ALA A 33 -5.09 -1.59 15.57
N GLY A 34 -5.39 -1.49 14.28
CA GLY A 34 -6.66 -1.00 13.74
C GLY A 34 -7.47 -2.10 13.09
N LYS A 35 -8.26 -2.85 13.88
CA LYS A 35 -9.06 -4.03 13.43
C LYS A 35 -9.78 -3.86 12.10
N HIS A 36 -10.25 -2.66 11.79
CA HIS A 36 -10.90 -2.31 10.53
C HIS A 36 -10.35 -0.97 10.06
N MET A 37 -9.70 -0.94 8.90
CA MET A 37 -9.03 0.24 8.39
C MET A 37 -9.15 0.35 6.87
N PRO A 38 -9.42 1.56 6.34
CA PRO A 38 -9.40 1.77 4.89
C PRO A 38 -7.96 1.69 4.36
N VAL A 39 -7.80 1.19 3.13
CA VAL A 39 -6.51 1.06 2.44
C VAL A 39 -5.71 2.37 2.45
N SER A 40 -6.38 3.51 2.28
CA SER A 40 -5.73 4.82 2.33
C SER A 40 -5.04 5.12 3.67
N LYS A 41 -5.57 4.63 4.80
CA LYS A 41 -4.96 4.79 6.13
C LYS A 41 -3.79 3.84 6.33
N ILE A 42 -3.89 2.61 5.81
CA ILE A 42 -2.77 1.65 5.81
C ILE A 42 -1.61 2.25 5.00
N TRP A 43 -1.91 2.80 3.82
CA TRP A 43 -0.93 3.40 2.93
C TRP A 43 -0.25 4.63 3.54
N GLN A 44 -0.99 5.49 4.26
CA GLN A 44 -0.41 6.62 4.99
C GLN A 44 0.56 6.18 6.11
N ALA A 45 0.34 5.01 6.72
CA ALA A 45 1.19 4.48 7.78
C ALA A 45 2.43 3.71 7.26
N ALA A 46 2.36 3.23 6.01
CA ALA A 46 3.40 2.45 5.35
C ALA A 46 3.79 3.13 4.02
N PRO A 47 4.79 4.03 4.02
CA PRO A 47 5.27 4.64 2.79
C PRO A 47 5.80 3.53 1.87
N CYS A 48 5.12 3.37 0.73
CA CYS A 48 5.38 2.38 -0.31
C CYS A 48 4.60 2.77 -1.57
N HIS A 49 4.81 2.04 -2.65
CA HIS A 49 3.99 2.18 -3.86
C HIS A 49 2.65 1.47 -3.65
N LEU A 50 1.60 1.96 -4.33
CA LEU A 50 0.28 1.31 -4.32
C LEU A 50 0.35 -0.17 -4.73
N TRP A 51 1.20 -0.51 -5.70
CA TRP A 51 1.35 -1.91 -6.14
C TRP A 51 2.04 -2.79 -5.09
N GLU A 52 2.96 -2.23 -4.29
CA GLU A 52 3.62 -2.96 -3.20
C GLU A 52 2.62 -3.24 -2.08
N LEU A 53 1.78 -2.24 -1.73
CA LEU A 53 0.71 -2.41 -0.78
C LEU A 53 -0.32 -3.44 -1.24
N ASP A 54 -0.77 -3.38 -2.50
CA ASP A 54 -1.70 -4.35 -3.08
C ASP A 54 -1.12 -5.78 -3.04
N ALA A 55 0.16 -5.94 -3.41
CA ALA A 55 0.85 -7.22 -3.33
C ALA A 55 0.92 -7.77 -1.89
N VAL A 56 1.18 -6.90 -0.91
CA VAL A 56 1.23 -7.27 0.51
C VAL A 56 -0.15 -7.64 1.05
N LEU A 57 -1.20 -6.86 0.75
CA LEU A 57 -2.57 -7.17 1.17
C LEU A 57 -3.02 -8.51 0.60
N LYS A 58 -2.68 -8.80 -0.67
CA LYS A 58 -2.90 -10.11 -1.28
C LYS A 58 -2.19 -11.23 -0.54
N ARG A 59 -0.91 -11.08 -0.20
CA ARG A 59 -0.16 -12.09 0.57
C ARG A 59 -0.79 -12.36 1.94
N LEU A 60 -1.21 -11.31 2.64
CA LEU A 60 -1.86 -11.44 3.95
C LEU A 60 -3.22 -12.13 3.84
N ARG A 61 -3.99 -11.85 2.78
CA ARG A 61 -5.26 -12.51 2.51
C ARG A 61 -5.07 -13.98 2.19
N ASP A 62 -4.09 -14.31 1.36
CA ASP A 62 -3.75 -15.69 1.01
C ASP A 62 -3.28 -16.50 2.23
N LYS A 63 -2.73 -15.82 3.26
CA LYS A 63 -2.40 -16.36 4.59
C LYS A 63 -3.59 -16.44 5.56
N GLY A 64 -4.77 -15.95 5.18
CA GLY A 64 -5.96 -15.89 6.03
C GLY A 64 -5.88 -14.87 7.17
N LEU A 65 -4.99 -13.88 7.08
CA LEU A 65 -4.74 -12.90 8.14
C LEU A 65 -5.62 -11.64 8.00
N VAL A 66 -6.12 -11.36 6.80
CA VAL A 66 -6.95 -10.18 6.50
C VAL A 66 -8.09 -10.56 5.56
N ALA A 67 -9.17 -9.80 5.61
CA ALA A 67 -10.28 -9.86 4.67
C ALA A 67 -10.61 -8.43 4.21
N GLU A 68 -11.01 -8.30 2.94
CA GLU A 68 -11.58 -7.06 2.41
C GLU A 68 -13.09 -7.16 2.48
N GLU A 69 -13.75 -6.10 2.98
CA GLU A 69 -15.21 -5.94 3.04
C GLU A 69 -15.65 -4.79 2.15
#